data_AF-A0A2D6XF16-F1
#
_entry.id   AF-A0A2D6XF16-F1
#
_cell.length_a   1.000
_cell.length_b   1.000
_cell.length_c   1.000
_cell.angle_alpha   90.00
_cell.angle_beta   90.00
_cell.angle_gamma   90.00
#
_symmetry.space_group_name_H-M   'P 1'
#
loop_
_entity.id
_entity.type
_entity.pdbx_description
1 polymer ?
#
loop_
_entity_poly.entity_id
_entity_poly.type
_entity_poly.pdbx_seq_one_letter_code
_entity_poly.pdbx_strand_id
1 'polypeptide(L)'
;MVVEFITNYPVPSLIVIAIGITFISTLVTKWVTNQEHLKSLKKRQKELQKELKDCKDDCKIKEIQMEVMKITGTMMKSSFKPMFITIIPFLILFAWLKSVYTPLMGFWGWFGWYLGSSIIASLIFRKVLKMA
;
A
#
# COMPACT_ATOMS: atom_id res chain seq x y z
N MET A 1 13.25 30.07 -6.17
CA MET A 1 13.59 29.39 -4.91
C MET A 1 13.32 27.88 -4.90
N VAL A 2 12.07 27.38 -4.88
CA VAL A 2 11.83 25.91 -4.75
C VAL A 2 12.26 25.12 -5.99
N VAL A 3 11.96 25.63 -7.19
CA VAL A 3 12.34 24.98 -8.46
C VAL A 3 13.86 25.00 -8.66
N GLU A 4 14.55 26.08 -8.27
CA GLU A 4 16.02 26.18 -8.31
C GLU A 4 16.70 25.17 -7.37
N PHE A 5 16.10 24.89 -6.21
CA PHE A 5 16.60 23.88 -5.29
C PHE A 5 16.45 22.46 -5.88
N ILE A 6 15.34 22.20 -6.59
CA ILE A 6 15.09 20.93 -7.29
C ILE A 6 16.09 20.73 -8.43
N THR A 7 16.43 21.78 -9.18
CA THR A 7 17.40 21.69 -10.28
C THR A 7 18.83 21.50 -9.76
N ASN A 8 19.18 22.11 -8.62
CA ASN A 8 20.52 21.99 -8.03
C ASN A 8 20.72 20.67 -7.24
N TYR A 9 19.66 20.16 -6.59
CA TYR A 9 19.69 18.92 -5.80
C TYR A 9 18.50 18.01 -6.14
N PRO A 10 18.50 17.39 -7.33
CA PRO A 10 17.36 16.62 -7.80
C PRO A 10 17.13 15.31 -7.02
N VAL A 11 18.18 14.64 -6.52
CA VAL A 11 18.03 13.41 -5.73
C VAL A 11 17.49 13.68 -4.31
N PRO A 12 18.08 14.58 -3.50
CA PRO A 12 17.56 14.84 -2.14
C PRO A 12 16.15 15.43 -2.13
N SER A 13 15.83 16.33 -3.07
CA SER A 13 14.48 16.89 -3.20
C SER A 13 13.44 15.81 -3.48
N LEU A 14 13.76 14.87 -4.38
CA LEU A 14 12.88 13.75 -4.71
C LEU A 14 12.65 12.83 -3.50
N ILE A 15 13.69 12.53 -2.72
CA ILE A 15 13.58 11.69 -1.51
C ILE A 15 12.67 12.35 -0.47
N VAL A 16 12.83 13.65 -0.21
CA VAL A 16 11.98 14.37 0.75
C VAL A 16 10.51 14.36 0.31
N ILE A 17 10.25 14.59 -0.98
CA ILE A 17 8.91 14.54 -1.55
C ILE A 17 8.33 13.12 -1.45
N ALA A 18 9.11 12.08 -1.79
CA ALA A 18 8.70 10.69 -1.71
C ALA A 18 8.33 10.28 -0.28
N ILE A 19 9.12 10.69 0.72
CA ILE A 19 8.84 10.45 2.14
C ILE A 19 7.52 11.11 2.54
N GLY A 20 7.30 12.37 2.17
CA GLY A 20 6.06 13.10 2.48
C GLY A 20 4.83 12.47 1.85
N ILE A 21 4.89 12.13 0.56
CA ILE A 21 3.81 11.45 -0.18
C ILE A 21 3.52 10.10 0.46
N THR A 22 4.57 9.32 0.75
CA THR A 22 4.42 8.00 1.37
C THR A 22 3.76 8.12 2.74
N PHE A 23 4.15 9.11 3.55
CA PHE A 23 3.56 9.35 4.86
C PHE A 23 2.07 9.67 4.77
N ILE A 24 1.68 10.62 3.91
CA ILE A 24 0.27 11.00 3.70
C ILE A 24 -0.55 9.81 3.19
N SER A 25 -0.04 9.08 2.19
CA SER A 25 -0.70 7.88 1.64
C SER A 25 -0.89 6.80 2.70
N THR A 26 0.10 6.64 3.59
CA THR A 26 0.06 5.70 4.71
C THR A 26 -1.00 6.10 5.74
N LEU A 27 -1.18 7.40 6.00
CA LEU A 27 -2.24 7.88 6.89
C LEU A 27 -3.63 7.71 6.29
N VAL A 28 -3.80 8.04 5.00
CA VAL A 28 -5.07 7.87 4.28
C VAL A 28 -5.46 6.39 4.28
N THR A 29 -4.54 5.50 3.93
CA THR A 29 -4.80 4.05 3.95
C THR A 29 -5.15 3.55 5.35
N LYS A 30 -4.46 4.04 6.41
CA LYS A 30 -4.80 3.71 7.80
C LYS A 30 -6.20 4.16 8.20
N TRP A 31 -6.63 5.35 7.77
CA TRP A 31 -7.93 5.91 8.14
C TRP A 31 -9.09 5.30 7.35
N VAL A 32 -8.87 5.07 6.06
CA VAL A 32 -9.87 4.47 5.15
C VAL A 32 -10.06 2.96 5.44
N THR A 33 -9.04 2.29 5.94
CA THR A 33 -9.06 0.85 6.20
C THR A 33 -9.32 0.56 7.67
N ASN A 34 -10.40 -0.16 7.98
CA ASN A 34 -10.66 -0.61 9.35
C ASN A 34 -9.64 -1.70 9.76
N GLN A 35 -8.61 -1.27 10.49
CA GLN A 35 -7.51 -2.13 10.92
C GLN A 35 -7.95 -3.25 11.88
N GLU A 36 -8.95 -3.00 12.74
CA GLU A 36 -9.48 -4.01 13.65
C GLU A 36 -10.24 -5.10 12.90
N HIS A 37 -11.07 -4.70 11.94
CA HIS A 37 -11.80 -5.63 11.09
C HIS A 37 -10.86 -6.50 10.25
N LEU A 38 -9.78 -5.94 9.70
CA LEU A 38 -8.78 -6.74 8.99
C LEU A 38 -8.07 -7.74 9.90
N LYS A 39 -7.76 -7.36 11.15
CA LYS A 39 -7.16 -8.28 12.12
C LYS A 39 -8.12 -9.42 12.47
N SER A 40 -9.40 -9.14 12.66
CA SER A 40 -10.40 -10.18 12.95
C SER A 40 -10.59 -11.13 11.75
N LEU A 41 -10.63 -10.62 10.52
CA LEU A 41 -10.70 -11.43 9.30
C LEU A 41 -9.47 -12.33 9.12
N LYS A 42 -8.25 -11.80 9.33
CA LYS A 42 -7.01 -12.60 9.30
C LYS A 42 -7.00 -13.68 10.38
N LYS A 43 -7.54 -13.39 11.57
CA LYS A 43 -7.66 -14.38 12.65
C LYS A 43 -8.63 -15.49 12.26
N ARG A 44 -9.83 -15.15 11.78
CA ARG A 44 -10.81 -16.13 11.31
C ARG A 44 -10.29 -16.98 10.16
N GLN A 45 -9.58 -16.38 9.21
CA GLN A 45 -8.93 -17.11 8.11
C GLN A 45 -7.94 -18.16 8.63
N LYS A 46 -7.14 -17.84 9.66
CA LYS A 46 -6.20 -18.78 10.29
C LYS A 46 -6.91 -19.89 11.06
N GLU A 47 -8.04 -19.59 11.70
CA GLU A 47 -8.88 -20.59 12.39
C GLU A 47 -9.47 -21.58 11.38
N LEU A 48 -10.05 -21.08 10.28
CA LEU A 48 -10.58 -21.92 9.19
C LEU A 48 -9.50 -22.79 8.53
N GLN A 49 -8.28 -22.27 8.38
CA GLN A 49 -7.15 -23.06 7.88
C GLN A 49 -6.74 -24.20 8.83
N LYS A 50 -6.97 -24.06 10.14
CA LYS A 50 -6.75 -25.16 11.09
C LYS A 50 -7.88 -26.17 11.01
N GLU A 51 -9.14 -25.70 11.02
CA GLU A 51 -10.32 -26.55 10.86
C GLU A 51 -10.25 -27.40 9.58
N LEU A 52 -9.75 -26.84 8.48
CA LEU A 52 -9.54 -27.57 7.22
C LEU A 52 -8.53 -28.73 7.34
N LYS A 53 -7.52 -28.62 8.21
CA LYS A 53 -6.50 -29.68 8.39
C LYS A 53 -7.03 -30.86 9.19
N ASP A 54 -7.98 -30.60 10.09
CA ASP A 54 -8.54 -31.59 11.01
C ASP A 54 -9.84 -32.23 10.46
N CYS A 55 -10.46 -31.61 9.44
CA CYS A 55 -11.70 -32.09 8.86
C CYS A 55 -11.46 -33.14 7.74
N LYS A 56 -12.12 -34.30 7.84
CA LYS A 56 -12.08 -35.38 6.84
C LYS A 56 -13.36 -35.49 6.00
N ASP A 57 -14.32 -34.60 6.25
CA ASP A 57 -15.66 -34.65 5.67
C ASP A 57 -15.76 -33.68 4.48
N ASP A 58 -15.98 -34.21 3.28
CA ASP A 58 -15.97 -33.45 2.01
C ASP A 58 -16.99 -32.31 1.99
N CYS A 59 -18.16 -32.49 2.62
CA CYS A 59 -19.20 -31.47 2.68
C CYS A 59 -18.74 -30.26 3.50
N LYS A 60 -18.08 -30.50 4.64
CA LYS A 60 -17.53 -29.45 5.52
C LYS A 60 -16.32 -28.75 4.91
N ILE A 61 -15.47 -29.49 4.19
CA ILE A 61 -14.34 -28.91 3.46
C ILE A 61 -14.83 -27.85 2.46
N LYS A 62 -15.90 -28.16 1.71
CA LYS A 62 -16.48 -27.21 0.75
C LYS A 62 -17.04 -25.96 1.43
N GLU A 63 -17.70 -26.11 2.57
CA GLU A 63 -18.22 -24.98 3.35
C GLU A 63 -17.09 -24.07 3.87
N ILE A 64 -16.04 -24.66 4.45
CA ILE A 64 -14.86 -23.92 4.94
C ILE A 64 -14.19 -23.17 3.79
N GLN A 65 -14.02 -23.80 2.62
CA GLN A 65 -13.46 -23.14 1.44
C GLN A 65 -14.30 -21.94 0.98
N MET A 66 -15.62 -22.07 0.96
CA MET A 66 -16.52 -20.95 0.64
C MET A 66 -16.39 -19.81 1.66
N GLU A 67 -16.25 -20.11 2.95
CA GLU A 67 -16.04 -19.10 3.99
C GLU A 67 -14.68 -18.39 3.83
N VAL A 68 -13.60 -19.13 3.55
CA VAL A 68 -12.28 -18.57 3.23
C VAL A 68 -12.37 -17.64 2.01
N MET A 69 -13.11 -18.03 0.97
CA MET A 69 -13.32 -17.19 -0.21
C MET A 69 -14.08 -15.91 0.12
N LYS A 70 -15.15 -15.99 0.93
CA LYS A 70 -15.90 -14.80 1.40
C LYS A 70 -15.03 -13.85 2.22
N ILE A 71 -14.20 -14.39 3.12
CA ILE A 71 -13.26 -13.60 3.94
C ILE A 71 -12.22 -12.94 3.05
N THR A 72 -11.65 -13.69 2.09
CA THR A 72 -10.68 -13.16 1.12
C THR A 72 -11.29 -12.04 0.29
N GLY A 73 -12.51 -12.22 -0.22
CA GLY A 73 -13.22 -11.17 -0.96
C GLY A 73 -13.49 -9.93 -0.11
N THR A 74 -13.80 -10.09 1.18
CA THR A 74 -14.01 -8.97 2.11
C THR A 74 -12.72 -8.21 2.40
N MET A 75 -11.61 -8.92 2.62
CA MET A 75 -10.28 -8.32 2.77
C MET A 75 -9.86 -7.59 1.49
N MET A 76 -10.12 -8.18 0.32
CA MET A 76 -9.82 -7.59 -0.98
C MET A 76 -10.61 -6.29 -1.19
N LYS A 77 -11.92 -6.27 -0.94
CA LYS A 77 -12.76 -5.05 -0.98
C LYS A 77 -12.25 -3.96 -0.03
N SER A 78 -11.88 -4.36 1.19
CA SER A 78 -11.32 -3.45 2.21
C SER A 78 -9.97 -2.86 1.76
N SER A 79 -9.20 -3.59 0.96
CA SER A 79 -7.90 -3.16 0.43
C SER A 79 -8.05 -2.31 -0.85
N PHE A 80 -9.12 -2.54 -1.63
CA PHE A 80 -9.40 -1.76 -2.83
C PHE A 80 -10.01 -0.40 -2.55
N LYS A 81 -10.83 -0.27 -1.50
CA LYS A 81 -11.41 1.01 -1.11
C LYS A 81 -10.35 2.13 -0.98
N PRO A 82 -9.25 1.96 -0.24
CA PRO A 82 -8.19 2.96 -0.22
C PRO A 82 -7.47 3.09 -1.56
N MET A 83 -7.25 1.99 -2.29
CA MET A 83 -6.58 2.04 -3.61
C MET A 83 -7.29 2.98 -4.58
N PHE A 84 -8.62 2.89 -4.72
CA PHE A 84 -9.39 3.76 -5.61
C PHE A 84 -9.41 5.23 -5.15
N ILE A 85 -9.37 5.47 -3.83
CA ILE A 85 -9.30 6.82 -3.29
C ILE A 85 -7.91 7.42 -3.53
N THR A 86 -6.84 6.61 -3.40
CA THR A 86 -5.46 7.08 -3.55
C THR A 86 -4.99 7.13 -5.00
N ILE A 87 -5.61 6.41 -5.94
CA ILE A 87 -5.13 6.35 -7.33
C ILE A 87 -5.24 7.70 -8.04
N ILE A 88 -6.32 8.45 -7.84
CA ILE A 88 -6.53 9.74 -8.49
C ILE A 88 -5.47 10.77 -8.02
N PRO A 89 -5.28 10.99 -6.69
CA PRO A 89 -4.19 11.84 -6.21
C PRO A 89 -2.81 11.35 -6.65
N PHE A 90 -2.59 10.04 -6.64
CA PHE A 90 -1.31 9.45 -7.01
C PHE A 90 -0.97 9.70 -8.48
N LEU A 91 -1.93 9.58 -9.40
CA LEU A 91 -1.73 9.85 -10.82
C LEU A 91 -1.41 11.32 -11.10
N ILE A 92 -2.07 12.26 -10.41
CA ILE A 92 -1.80 13.69 -10.53
C ILE A 92 -0.37 13.99 -10.05
N LEU A 93 0.00 13.48 -8.87
CA LEU A 93 1.34 13.63 -8.32
C LEU A 93 2.41 13.00 -9.24
N PHE A 94 2.12 11.82 -9.78
CA PHE A 94 3.04 11.12 -10.69
C PHE A 94 3.24 11.87 -12.00
N ALA A 95 2.18 12.44 -12.58
CA ALA A 95 2.27 13.27 -13.78
C ALA A 95 3.14 14.51 -13.56
N TRP A 96 2.99 15.17 -12.41
CA TRP A 96 3.81 16.31 -12.03
C TRP A 96 5.28 15.92 -11.81
N LEU A 97 5.54 14.88 -11.02
CA LEU A 97 6.90 14.35 -10.80
C LEU A 97 7.57 13.99 -12.13
N LYS A 98 6.85 13.33 -13.03
CA LYS A 98 7.34 13.02 -14.38
C LYS A 98 7.72 14.29 -15.14
N SER A 99 6.89 15.32 -15.12
CA SER A 99 7.17 16.57 -15.83
C SER A 99 8.43 17.28 -15.32
N VAL A 100 8.68 17.23 -14.01
CA VAL A 100 9.79 17.93 -13.37
C VAL A 100 11.09 17.13 -13.47
N TYR A 101 11.05 15.83 -13.21
CA TYR A 101 12.27 15.02 -13.05
C TYR A 101 12.67 14.24 -14.30
N THR A 102 11.77 13.99 -15.27
CA THR A 102 12.16 13.33 -16.54
C THR A 102 13.20 14.15 -17.31
N PRO A 103 13.09 15.48 -17.43
CA PRO A 103 14.11 16.29 -18.09
C PRO A 103 15.45 16.32 -17.34
N LEU A 104 15.43 16.15 -16.01
CA LEU A 104 16.63 16.27 -15.16
C LEU A 104 17.45 14.98 -15.09
N MET A 105 16.81 13.82 -15.06
CA MET A 105 17.46 12.54 -14.74
C MET A 105 17.02 11.38 -15.65
N GLY A 106 16.14 11.63 -16.61
CA GLY A 106 15.51 10.59 -17.43
C GLY A 106 14.49 9.76 -16.64
N PHE A 107 13.57 9.12 -17.36
CA PHE A 107 12.44 8.39 -16.76
C PHE A 107 12.88 7.35 -15.72
N TRP A 108 13.85 6.49 -16.08
CA TRP A 108 14.33 5.42 -15.22
C TRP A 108 15.13 5.93 -14.01
N GLY A 109 15.80 7.08 -14.13
CA GLY A 109 16.59 7.67 -13.05
C GLY A 109 15.70 8.14 -11.90
N TRP A 110 14.77 9.04 -12.17
CA TRP A 110 13.88 9.54 -11.12
C TRP A 110 12.90 8.48 -10.64
N PHE A 111 12.37 7.64 -11.53
CA PHE A 111 11.44 6.58 -11.15
C PHE A 111 12.09 5.57 -10.21
N GLY A 112 13.34 5.18 -10.47
CA GLY A 112 14.09 4.26 -9.60
C GLY A 112 14.32 4.82 -8.20
N TRP A 113 14.78 6.08 -8.10
CA TRP A 113 14.98 6.76 -6.81
C TRP A 113 13.67 6.97 -6.04
N TYR A 114 12.60 7.36 -6.74
CA TYR A 114 11.27 7.50 -6.17
C TYR A 114 10.73 6.16 -5.63
N LEU A 115 10.82 5.10 -6.43
CA LEU A 115 10.32 3.77 -6.05
C LEU A 115 11.11 3.20 -4.87
N GLY A 116 12.44 3.26 -4.92
CA GLY A 116 13.32 2.75 -3.88
C GLY A 116 13.12 3.46 -2.54
N SER A 117 13.11 4.80 -2.55
CA SER A 117 12.87 5.60 -1.34
C SER A 117 11.47 5.38 -0.76
N SER A 118 10.44 5.29 -1.62
CA SER A 118 9.05 5.04 -1.20
C SER A 118 8.88 3.67 -0.56
N ILE A 119 9.52 2.62 -1.09
CA ILE A 119 9.47 1.28 -0.49
C ILE A 119 10.07 1.31 0.91
N ILE A 120 11.29 1.85 1.07
CA ILE A 120 11.97 1.93 2.36
C ILE A 120 11.15 2.74 3.37
N ALA A 121 10.66 3.91 2.97
CA ALA A 121 9.80 4.74 3.81
C ALA A 121 8.51 4.00 4.20
N SER A 122 7.89 3.27 3.28
CA SER A 122 6.66 2.52 3.56
C SER A 122 6.86 1.41 4.59
N LEU A 123 8.01 0.73 4.56
CA LEU A 123 8.35 -0.31 5.53
C LEU A 123 8.52 0.29 6.93
N ILE A 124 9.20 1.44 7.02
CA ILE A 124 9.39 2.18 8.27
C ILE A 124 8.03 2.64 8.82
N PHE A 125 7.20 3.29 8.00
CA PHE A 125 5.91 3.82 8.47
C PHE A 125 4.91 2.72 8.84
N ARG A 126 4.89 1.59 8.13
CA ARG A 126 4.08 0.42 8.52
C ARG A 126 4.44 -0.08 9.91
N LYS A 127 5.74 -0.13 10.23
CA LYS A 127 6.23 -0.56 11.54
C LYS A 127 5.91 0.46 12.63
N VAL A 128 6.15 1.75 12.37
CA VAL A 128 5.88 2.85 13.32
C VAL A 128 4.38 2.99 13.62
N LEU A 129 3.53 2.91 12.60
CA LEU A 129 2.09 3.10 12.74
C LEU A 129 1.34 1.84 13.20
N LYS A 130 2.06 0.73 13.46
CA LYS A 130 1.53 -0.59 13.87
C LYS A 130 0.39 -1.07 12.97
N MET A 131 0.52 -0.86 11.67
CA MET A 131 -0.48 -1.31 10.70
C MET A 131 -0.41 -2.83 10.51
N ALA A 132 -1.57 -3.44 10.26
CA ALA A 132 -1.74 -4.90 10.21
C ALA A 132 -1.34 -5.54 8.88
#